data_AF-A0A2D7UEH7-F1
#
_entry.id   AF-A0A2D7UEH7-F1
#
_cell.length_a   1.000
_cell.length_b   1.000
_cell.length_c   1.000
_cell.angle_alpha   90.00
_cell.angle_beta   90.00
_cell.angle_gamma   90.00
#
_symmetry.space_group_name_H-M   'P 1'
#
loop_
_entity.id
_entity.type
_entity.pdbx_description
1 polymer ?
#
loop_
_entity_poly.entity_id
_entity_poly.type
_entity_poly.pdbx_seq_one_letter_code
_entity_poly.pdbx_strand_id
1 'polypeptide(L)' 'MKIITLTILLLFLTNCSTHSVKLGKRCTKLAADNTYEKSLIWFIDKASLNDFDNKINRENCEKNGDNS' A
#
# COMPACT_ATOMS: atom_id res chain seq x y z
N MET A 1 4.74 6.72 32.03
CA MET A 1 5.78 5.70 31.71
C MET A 1 5.21 4.49 30.98
N LYS A 2 4.12 3.85 31.46
CA LYS A 2 3.47 2.70 30.78
C LYS A 2 3.20 2.92 29.28
N ILE A 3 2.60 4.05 28.92
CA ILE A 3 2.29 4.36 27.51
C ILE A 3 3.55 4.40 26.67
N ILE A 4 4.60 5.09 27.12
CA ILE A 4 5.88 5.22 26.39
C ILE A 4 6.52 3.84 26.15
N THR A 5 6.56 2.97 27.16
CA THR A 5 7.03 1.59 26.99
C THR A 5 6.20 0.78 25.99
N LEU A 6 4.87 0.96 25.98
CA LEU A 6 3.97 0.32 25.02
C LEU A 6 4.22 0.83 23.59
N THR A 7 4.43 2.13 23.40
CA THR A 7 4.71 2.71 22.07
C THR A 7 6.05 2.22 21.53
N ILE A 8 7.07 2.14 22.38
CA ILE A 8 8.40 1.62 22.00
C ILE A 8 8.30 0.15 21.61
N LEU A 9 7.58 -0.67 22.39
CA LEU A 9 7.37 -2.08 22.07
C LEU A 9 6.65 -2.26 20.72
N LEU A 10 5.63 -1.44 20.45
CA LEU A 10 4.94 -1.43 19.14
C LEU A 10 5.89 -1.13 17.98
N LEU A 11 6.77 -0.13 18.13
CA LEU A 11 7.73 0.25 17.09
C LEU A 11 8.78 -0.84 16.80
N PHE A 12 9.16 -1.64 17.79
CA PHE A 12 10.02 -2.80 17.57
C PHE A 12 9.29 -3.94 16.86
N LEU A 13 8.01 -4.16 17.16
CA LEU A 13 7.18 -5.19 16.53
C LEU A 13 6.90 -4.90 15.04
N THR A 14 6.76 -3.64 14.62
CA THR A 14 6.50 -3.29 13.21
C THR A 14 7.65 -3.66 12.27
N ASN A 15 8.89 -3.68 12.76
CA ASN A 15 10.07 -4.07 11.96
C ASN A 15 10.20 -5.60 11.75
N CYS A 16 9.42 -6.41 12.47
CA CYS A 16 9.40 -7.86 12.30
C CYS A 16 8.34 -8.32 11.27
N SER A 17 7.56 -7.39 10.70
CA SER A 17 6.54 -7.71 9.70
C SER A 17 7.17 -8.31 8.43
N THR A 18 6.60 -9.41 7.95
CA THR A 18 6.96 -10.03 6.66
C THR A 18 6.51 -9.22 5.46
N HIS A 19 5.57 -8.28 5.66
CA HIS A 19 4.99 -7.43 4.62
C HIS A 19 5.27 -5.95 4.88
N SER A 20 5.51 -5.21 3.79
CA SER A 20 5.49 -3.75 3.80
C SER A 20 4.06 -3.27 3.63
N VAL A 21 3.70 -2.19 4.31
CA VAL A 21 2.38 -1.58 4.18
C VAL A 21 2.53 -0.21 3.54
N LYS A 22 1.86 0.02 2.41
CA LYS A 22 1.70 1.35 1.84
C LYS A 22 0.30 1.87 2.06
N LEU A 23 0.24 3.10 2.56
CA LEU A 23 -1.00 3.82 2.81
C LEU A 23 -1.24 4.86 1.73
N GLY A 24 -2.52 5.14 1.45
CA GLY A 24 -2.97 6.08 0.43
C GLY A 24 -3.58 5.38 -0.77
N LYS A 25 -4.54 6.05 -1.39
CA LYS A 25 -5.29 5.56 -2.55
C LYS A 25 -4.35 5.27 -3.72
N ARG A 26 -4.40 4.05 -4.23
CA ARG A 26 -3.71 3.61 -5.44
C ARG A 26 -4.59 2.66 -6.22
N CYS A 27 -4.34 2.56 -7.51
CA CYS A 27 -5.13 1.75 -8.43
C CYS A 27 -4.22 0.91 -9.32
N THR A 28 -4.72 -0.25 -9.74
CA THR A 28 -4.10 -1.01 -10.82
C THR A 28 -4.32 -0.29 -12.15
N LYS A 29 -3.52 -0.66 -13.15
CA LYS A 29 -3.82 -0.31 -14.54
C LYS A 29 -5.18 -0.86 -14.95
N LEU A 30 -5.88 -0.16 -15.83
CA LEU A 30 -7.12 -0.62 -16.44
C LEU A 30 -6.91 -1.96 -17.16
N ALA A 31 -7.73 -2.94 -16.85
CA ALA A 31 -7.76 -4.25 -17.50
C ALA A 31 -8.50 -4.18 -18.85
N ALA A 32 -8.37 -5.24 -19.66
CA ALA A 32 -8.97 -5.30 -21.00
C ALA A 32 -10.51 -5.28 -20.99
N ASP A 33 -11.12 -5.62 -19.86
CA ASP A 33 -12.56 -5.61 -19.62
C ASP A 33 -13.07 -4.29 -19.01
N ASN A 34 -12.24 -3.24 -19.01
CA ASN A 34 -12.50 -1.93 -18.39
C ASN A 34 -12.68 -1.96 -16.87
N THR A 35 -12.15 -2.98 -16.18
CA THR A 35 -12.13 -3.01 -14.71
C THR A 35 -10.76 -2.61 -14.14
N TYR A 36 -10.73 -2.21 -12.86
CA TYR A 36 -9.50 -1.98 -12.11
C TYR A 36 -9.73 -2.18 -10.62
N GLU A 37 -8.66 -2.49 -9.88
CA GLU A 37 -8.68 -2.61 -8.44
C GLU A 37 -8.19 -1.32 -7.78
N LYS A 38 -8.76 -0.98 -6.62
CA LYS A 38 -8.33 0.17 -5.83
C LYS A 38 -8.37 -0.15 -4.33
N SER A 39 -7.42 0.41 -3.60
CA SER A 39 -7.39 0.32 -2.13
C SER A 39 -6.67 1.52 -1.53
N LEU A 40 -6.99 1.79 -0.26
CA LEU A 40 -6.32 2.78 0.60
C LEU A 40 -5.14 2.17 1.38
N ILE A 41 -5.15 0.84 1.56
CA ILE A 41 -4.14 0.10 2.32
C ILE A 41 -3.66 -1.05 1.45
N TRP A 42 -2.36 -1.12 1.24
CA TRP A 42 -1.70 -2.13 0.42
C TRP A 42 -0.70 -2.90 1.26
N PHE A 43 -0.92 -4.21 1.39
CA PHE A 43 0.05 -5.14 1.96
C PHE A 43 0.90 -5.69 0.82
N ILE A 44 2.21 -5.51 0.91
CA ILE A 44 3.15 -5.79 -0.17
C ILE A 44 4.16 -6.79 0.38
N ASP A 45 4.30 -7.93 -0.29
CA ASP A 45 5.38 -8.86 0.01
C ASP A 45 6.76 -8.26 -0.35
N LYS A 46 7.83 -8.82 0.21
CA LYS A 46 9.18 -8.30 -0.01
C LYS A 46 9.68 -8.43 -1.45
N ALA A 47 9.22 -9.42 -2.21
CA ALA A 47 9.63 -9.62 -3.60
C ALA A 47 8.97 -8.58 -4.53
N SER A 48 7.74 -8.16 -4.20
CA SER A 48 6.96 -7.19 -4.99
C SER A 48 7.29 -5.72 -4.68
N LEU A 49 8.06 -5.45 -3.63
CA LEU A 49 8.31 -4.10 -3.10
C LEU A 49 8.89 -3.13 -4.13
N ASN A 50 9.81 -3.61 -4.98
CA ASN A 50 10.48 -2.78 -5.99
C ASN A 50 9.60 -2.48 -7.21
N ASP A 51 8.66 -3.39 -7.53
CA ASP A 51 7.80 -3.27 -8.70
C ASP A 51 6.40 -2.73 -8.38
N PHE A 52 6.07 -2.62 -7.09
CA PHE A 52 4.74 -2.24 -6.65
C PHE A 52 4.29 -0.91 -7.25
N ASP A 53 5.11 0.14 -7.17
CA ASP A 53 4.74 1.47 -7.66
C ASP A 53 4.66 1.53 -9.20
N ASN A 54 5.27 0.59 -9.92
CA ASN A 54 5.14 0.50 -11.38
C ASN A 54 3.77 -0.06 -11.78
N LYS A 55 3.20 -0.95 -10.95
CA LYS A 55 1.92 -1.65 -11.24
C LYS A 55 0.71 -0.98 -10.59
N ILE A 56 0.89 -0.47 -9.37
CA ILE A 56 -0.16 0.04 -8.50
C ILE A 56 0.28 1.40 -7.97
N ASN A 57 -0.30 2.46 -8.50
CA ASN A 57 0.06 3.83 -8.15
C ASN A 57 -1.13 4.76 -8.25
N ARG A 58 -0.90 6.02 -7.86
CA ARG A 58 -1.93 7.06 -7.88
C ARG A 58 -2.25 7.52 -9.30
N GLU A 59 -1.26 7.58 -10.18
CA GLU A 59 -1.43 8.00 -11.58
C GLU A 59 -2.42 7.09 -12.32
N ASN A 60 -2.40 5.78 -12.04
CA ASN A 60 -3.40 4.85 -12.56
C ASN A 60 -4.82 5.22 -12.11
N CYS A 61 -5.02 5.71 -10.88
CA CYS A 61 -6.35 6.16 -10.44
C CYS A 61 -6.82 7.35 -11.28
N GLU A 62 -5.94 8.34 -11.49
CA GLU A 62 -6.24 9.53 -12.30
C GLU A 62 -6.57 9.14 -13.75
N LYS A 63 -5.79 8.23 -14.34
CA LYS A 63 -6.05 7.67 -15.69
C LYS A 63 -7.35 6.88 -15.77
N ASN A 64 -7.74 6.19 -14.69
CA ASN A 64 -9.01 5.47 -14.60
C ASN A 64 -10.21 6.39 -14.29
N GLY A 65 -9.99 7.71 -14.19
CA GLY A 65 -11.02 8.71 -13.89
C GLY A 65 -11.38 8.84 -12.40
N ASP A 66 -10.60 8.23 -11.51
CA ASP A 66 -10.82 8.25 -10.07
C ASP A 66 -10.01 9.35 -9.37
N ASN A 67 -10.42 10.60 -9.59
CA ASN A 67 -9.75 11.83 -9.10
C ASN A 67 -10.06 12.21 -7.65
N SER A 68 -10.71 11.32 -6.89
CA SER A 68 -11.10 11.55 -5.49
C SER A 68 -10.01 11.29 -4.46
#